data_AF-A0A2V8H5V9-F1
#
_entry.id   AF-A0A2V8H5V9-F1
#
_cell.length_a   1.000
_cell.length_b   1.000
_cell.length_c   1.000
_cell.angle_alpha   90.00
_cell.angle_beta   90.00
_cell.angle_gamma   90.00
#
_symmetry.space_group_name_H-M   'P 1'
#
loop_
_entity.id
_entity.type
_entity.pdbx_description
1 polymer ?
#
loop_
_entity_poly.entity_id
_entity_poly.type
_entity_poly.pdbx_seq_one_letter_code
_entity_poly.pdbx_strand_id
1 'polypeptide(L)' 'AYRVNRWVQQTSREPDAETALGDFTRFPRWMWRNRDVVDFLGWLHSHNAGRPATGRAGFYGLDLY' A
#
# COMPACT_ATOMS: atom_id res chain seq x y z
N ALA A 1 1.23 7.74 4.21
CA ALA A 1 1.48 6.27 4.25
C ALA A 1 0.37 5.42 4.88
N TYR A 2 -0.48 5.98 5.73
CA TYR A 2 -1.48 5.19 6.47
C TYR A 2 -2.59 4.57 5.60
N ARG A 3 -3.03 5.23 4.51
CA ARG A 3 -4.08 4.70 3.61
C ARG A 3 -3.67 3.44 2.85
N VAL A 4 -2.50 3.44 2.21
CA VAL A 4 -2.01 2.25 1.50
C VAL A 4 -1.79 1.06 2.43
N ASN A 5 -1.30 1.28 3.67
CA ASN A 5 -1.15 0.20 4.64
C ASN A 5 -2.51 -0.44 4.98
N ARG A 6 -3.54 0.38 5.24
CA ARG A 6 -4.90 -0.13 5.47
C ARG A 6 -5.46 -0.85 4.24
N TRP A 7 -5.14 -0.34 3.05
CA TRP A 7 -5.59 -0.96 1.80
C TRP A 7 -4.98 -2.34 1.63
N VAL A 8 -3.66 -2.51 1.77
CA VAL A 8 -3.03 -3.83 1.69
C VAL A 8 -3.50 -4.78 2.80
N GLN A 9 -3.88 -4.26 3.97
CA GLN A 9 -4.39 -5.06 5.10
C GLN A 9 -5.89 -5.41 5.00
N GLN A 10 -6.58 -5.06 3.92
CA GLN A 10 -8.03 -5.28 3.73
C GLN A 10 -8.90 -4.51 4.74
N THR A 11 -8.42 -3.37 5.23
CA THR A 11 -9.12 -2.51 6.21
C THR A 11 -9.42 -1.10 5.68
N SER A 12 -9.21 -0.89 4.38
CA SER A 12 -9.50 0.39 3.71
C SER A 12 -10.72 0.28 2.79
N ARG A 13 -11.31 1.44 2.48
CA ARG A 13 -12.41 1.59 1.51
C ARG A 13 -11.93 2.13 0.15
N GLU A 14 -10.63 2.33 -0.02
CA GLU A 14 -10.08 2.77 -1.30
C GLU A 14 -10.30 1.71 -2.38
N PRO A 15 -10.67 2.11 -3.61
CA PRO A 15 -10.96 1.16 -4.69
C PRO A 15 -9.69 0.49 -5.24
N ASP A 16 -8.55 1.18 -5.21
CA ASP A 16 -7.31 0.71 -5.84
C ASP A 16 -6.04 1.22 -5.13
N ALA A 17 -4.90 0.62 -5.50
CA ALA A 17 -3.58 0.95 -4.98
C ALA A 17 -3.15 2.40 -5.32
N GLU A 18 -3.52 2.91 -6.49
CA GLU A 18 -3.15 4.26 -6.93
C GLU A 18 -3.78 5.35 -6.06
N THR A 19 -5.07 5.18 -5.74
CA THR A 19 -5.83 6.06 -4.86
C THR A 19 -5.31 5.95 -3.43
N ALA A 20 -4.98 4.74 -2.97
CA ALA A 20 -4.41 4.51 -1.65
C ALA A 20 -3.00 5.12 -1.48
N LEU A 21 -2.22 5.21 -2.56
CA LEU A 21 -0.94 5.92 -2.64
C LEU A 21 -1.09 7.45 -2.69
N GLY A 22 -2.31 8.00 -2.79
CA GLY A 22 -2.55 9.44 -2.78
C GLY A 22 -1.99 10.17 -1.56
N ASP A 23 -1.91 9.49 -0.42
CA ASP A 23 -1.34 10.01 0.85
C ASP A 23 0.19 9.92 0.93
N PHE A 24 0.87 9.40 -0.09
CA PHE A 24 2.32 9.45 -0.23
C PHE A 24 2.71 10.75 -0.95
N THR A 25 2.48 11.90 -0.30
CA THR A 25 2.82 13.24 -0.85
C THR A 25 4.23 13.70 -0.51
N ARG A 26 4.78 13.24 0.62
CA ARG A 26 6.15 13.56 1.08
C ARG A 26 7.23 12.76 0.37
N PHE A 27 6.85 11.66 -0.28
CA PHE A 27 7.78 10.81 -0.97
C PHE A 27 7.86 11.17 -2.45
N PRO A 28 9.05 11.06 -3.07
CA PRO A 28 9.18 11.36 -4.48
C PRO A 28 8.25 10.46 -5.32
N ARG A 29 7.37 11.09 -6.12
CA ARG A 29 6.43 10.37 -6.99
C ARG A 29 7.13 9.37 -7.91
N TRP A 30 8.33 9.71 -8.39
CA TRP A 30 9.13 8.85 -9.26
C TRP A 30 9.55 7.53 -8.60
N MET A 31 9.67 7.50 -7.27
CA MET A 31 10.12 6.34 -6.52
C MET A 31 8.96 5.44 -6.05
N TRP A 32 7.78 6.00 -5.77
CA TRP A 32 6.68 5.28 -5.12
C TRP A 32 5.36 5.22 -5.89
N ARG A 33 5.15 6.08 -6.89
CA ARG A 33 3.97 6.05 -7.77
C ARG A 33 4.36 5.63 -9.18
N ASN A 34 5.25 4.65 -9.27
CA ASN A 34 5.56 3.97 -10.51
C ASN A 34 4.70 2.70 -10.66
N ARG A 35 4.69 2.14 -11.87
CA ARG A 35 3.92 0.94 -12.21
C ARG A 35 4.27 -0.23 -11.29
N ASP A 36 5.57 -0.44 -11.05
CA ASP A 36 6.08 -1.57 -10.28
C ASP A 36 5.57 -1.57 -8.83
N VAL A 37 5.54 -0.41 -8.18
CA VAL A 37 5.02 -0.27 -6.81
C VAL A 37 3.50 -0.47 -6.78
N VAL A 38 2.76 0.03 -7.77
CA VAL A 38 1.31 -0.20 -7.89
C VAL A 38 1.02 -1.69 -8.05
N ASP A 39 1.75 -2.37 -8.93
CA ASP A 39 1.60 -3.81 -9.19
C ASP A 39 1.99 -4.63 -7.96
N PHE A 40 3.08 -4.27 -7.28
CA PHE A 40 3.51 -4.89 -6.02
C PHE A 40 2.45 -4.76 -4.92
N LEU A 41 1.84 -3.58 -4.77
CA LEU A 41 0.77 -3.36 -3.80
C LEU A 41 -0.48 -4.18 -4.14
N GLY A 42 -0.84 -4.28 -5.42
CA GLY A 42 -1.93 -5.14 -5.88
C GLY A 42 -1.71 -6.62 -5.56
N TRP A 43 -0.50 -7.10 -5.79
CA TRP A 43 -0.09 -8.44 -5.37
C TRP A 43 -0.17 -8.61 -3.85
N LEU A 44 0.34 -7.65 -3.07
CA LEU A 44 0.36 -7.70 -1.60
C LEU A 44 -1.05 -7.72 -1.00
N HIS A 45 -1.95 -6.93 -1.56
CA HIS A 45 -3.36 -6.91 -1.18
C HIS A 45 -4.01 -8.28 -1.40
N SER A 46 -3.79 -8.89 -2.58
CA SER A 46 -4.29 -10.23 -2.91
C SER A 46 -3.67 -11.31 -2.03
N HIS A 47 -2.38 -11.20 -1.74
CA HIS A 47 -1.64 -12.09 -0.82
C HIS A 47 -2.22 -12.07 0.60
N ASN A 48 -2.64 -10.88 1.07
CA ASN A 48 -3.25 -10.72 2.40
C ASN A 48 -4.71 -11.16 2.47
N ALA A 49 -5.43 -11.23 1.34
CA ALA A 49 -6.83 -11.63 1.30
C ALA A 49 -7.05 -13.06 1.82
N GLY A 50 -6.11 -13.98 1.55
CA GLY A 50 -6.16 -15.36 2.04
C GLY A 50 -5.63 -15.58 3.46
N ARG A 51 -5.25 -14.53 4.19
CA ARG A 51 -4.58 -14.63 5.50
C ARG A 51 -5.43 -14.08 6.64
N PRO A 52 -5.33 -14.68 7.86
CA PRO A 52 -5.91 -14.10 9.06
C PRO A 52 -5.28 -12.73 9.35
N ALA A 53 -6.04 -11.83 9.99
CA ALA A 53 -5.61 -10.45 10.22
C ALA A 53 -4.22 -10.33 10.88
N THR A 54 -3.88 -11.24 11.79
CA THR A 54 -2.59 -11.30 12.50
C THR A 54 -1.42 -11.71 11.62
N GLY A 55 -1.67 -12.33 10.46
CA GLY A 55 -0.64 -12.77 9.51
C GLY A 55 -0.54 -11.90 8.26
N ARG A 56 -1.28 -10.79 8.18
CA ARG A 56 -1.24 -9.90 7.01
C ARG A 56 0.00 -9.02 7.03
N ALA A 57 0.68 -8.93 5.89
CA ALA A 57 1.82 -8.04 5.71
C ALA A 57 1.35 -6.57 5.67
N GLY A 58 2.13 -5.68 6.30
CA GLY A 58 1.92 -4.24 6.22
C GLY A 58 2.87 -3.57 5.22
N PHE A 59 2.54 -2.34 4.83
CA PHE A 59 3.37 -1.51 3.98
C PHE A 59 3.67 -0.18 4.68
N TYR A 60 4.94 0.08 4.96
CA TYR A 60 5.39 1.25 5.72
C TYR A 60 6.48 1.97 4.94
N GLY A 61 6.27 3.25 4.66
CA GLY A 61 7.35 4.12 4.20
C GLY A 61 8.13 4.59 5.42
N LEU A 62 9.38 4.12 5.56
CA LEU A 62 10.33 4.72 6.50
C LEU A 62 10.78 6.03 5.86
N ASP A 63 10.25 7.15 6.35
CA ASP A 63 10.71 8.47 5.95
C ASP A 63 12.12 8.66 6.54
N LEU A 64 13.13 8.73 5.69
CA LEU A 64 14.50 9.07 6.07
C LEU A 64 14.66 10.56 5.81
N TYR A 65 14.12 11.39 6.70
CA TYR A 65 14.43 12.81 6.83
C TYR A 65 14.31 13.26 8.28
#